data_AF-A0A1G1T635-F1
#
_entry.id   AF-A0A1G1T635-F1
#
_cell.length_a   1.000
_cell.length_b   1.000
_cell.length_c   1.000
_cell.angle_alpha   90.00
_cell.angle_beta   90.00
_cell.angle_gamma   90.00
#
_symmetry.space_group_name_H-M   'P 1'
#
loop_
_entity.id
_entity.type
_entity.pdbx_description
1 polymer ?
#
loop_
_entity_poly.entity_id
_entity_poly.type
_entity_poly.pdbx_seq_one_letter_code
_entity_poly.pdbx_strand_id
1 'polypeptide(L)'
;MPLLAACGDNASDQPLIPYAPVNLSINITNQQYAPLRFDNGAVTLPVQGPAGLGGVKGVIVVRQSASTFLAFERNCPYQPYDACATVSIDRNSRLFMRDSCCTSQFDLRGQVTGGPAPRPLKQYSTSLQGSLLSITN
;
A
#
# COMPACT_ATOMS: atom_id res chain seq x y z
N MET A 1 43.67 -29.84 -12.87
CA MET A 1 42.21 -30.06 -12.85
C MET A 1 41.61 -29.04 -11.90
N PRO A 2 41.07 -27.92 -12.39
CA PRO A 2 40.42 -26.95 -11.53
C PRO A 2 38.95 -27.36 -11.36
N LEU A 3 38.52 -27.61 -10.12
CA LEU A 3 37.13 -27.39 -9.73
C LEU A 3 37.15 -26.21 -8.77
N LEU A 4 36.81 -25.02 -9.29
CA LEU A 4 36.50 -23.87 -8.45
C LEU A 4 35.05 -24.01 -7.96
N ALA A 5 34.88 -23.88 -6.64
CA ALA A 5 33.60 -23.56 -6.00
C ALA A 5 33.36 -22.04 -6.07
N ALA A 6 32.13 -21.61 -6.36
CA ALA A 6 31.59 -20.32 -5.93
C ALA A 6 30.06 -20.29 -6.06
N CYS A 7 29.41 -19.80 -5.00
CA CYS A 7 27.97 -19.76 -4.76
C CYS A 7 27.19 -18.86 -5.72
N GLY A 8 25.91 -19.18 -5.91
CA GLY A 8 24.91 -18.30 -6.50
C GLY A 8 23.60 -18.40 -5.73
N ASP A 9 23.60 -18.05 -4.45
CA ASP A 9 22.37 -17.57 -3.80
C ASP A 9 22.03 -16.21 -4.42
N ASN A 10 20.73 -15.92 -4.66
CA ASN A 10 20.07 -14.66 -4.29
C ASN A 10 18.65 -14.58 -4.90
N ALA A 11 17.68 -14.92 -4.06
CA ALA A 11 16.31 -14.37 -3.98
C ALA A 11 15.99 -13.21 -4.95
N SER A 12 15.44 -13.49 -6.13
CA SER A 12 14.90 -12.43 -7.01
C SER A 12 13.67 -12.83 -7.84
N ASP A 13 13.22 -14.09 -7.78
CA ASP A 13 12.05 -14.57 -8.55
C ASP A 13 10.73 -14.36 -7.79
N GLN A 14 10.67 -13.35 -6.93
CA GLN A 14 9.42 -13.00 -6.27
C GLN A 14 8.56 -12.18 -7.24
N PRO A 15 7.33 -12.64 -7.51
CA PRO A 15 6.50 -12.01 -8.51
C PRO A 15 6.28 -10.52 -8.21
N LEU A 16 6.55 -9.67 -9.19
CA LEU A 16 6.23 -8.25 -9.11
C LEU A 16 4.71 -8.09 -9.02
N ILE A 17 4.26 -7.14 -8.20
CA ILE A 17 2.85 -6.72 -8.19
C ILE A 17 2.47 -6.37 -9.65
N PRO A 18 1.36 -6.91 -10.18
CA PRO A 18 0.91 -6.60 -11.53
C PRO A 18 0.84 -5.10 -11.76
N TYR A 19 1.23 -4.63 -12.94
CA TYR A 19 1.07 -3.23 -13.29
C TYR A 19 -0.41 -2.92 -13.48
N ALA A 20 -0.92 -1.96 -12.72
CA ALA A 20 -2.25 -1.41 -12.88
C ALA A 20 -2.17 0.11 -12.71
N PRO A 21 -2.89 0.88 -13.55
CA PRO A 21 -2.82 2.33 -13.50
C PRO A 21 -3.40 2.86 -12.19
N VAL A 22 -2.75 3.89 -11.65
CA VAL A 22 -3.27 4.68 -10.53
C VAL A 22 -3.39 6.12 -10.96
N ASN A 23 -4.61 6.61 -10.91
CA ASN A 23 -4.95 8.02 -11.07
C ASN A 23 -6.20 8.27 -10.23
N LEU A 24 -5.98 8.71 -8.99
CA LEU A 24 -7.03 9.01 -8.04
C LEU A 24 -6.96 10.47 -7.65
N SER A 25 -8.13 11.10 -7.51
CA SER A 25 -8.24 12.44 -6.95
C SER A 25 -9.36 12.49 -5.91
N ILE A 26 -9.01 12.93 -4.70
CA ILE A 26 -9.95 13.01 -3.58
C ILE A 26 -9.89 14.38 -2.92
N ASN A 27 -11.06 14.91 -2.53
CA ASN A 27 -11.12 16.11 -1.71
C ASN A 27 -11.10 15.72 -0.23
N ILE A 28 -9.99 15.99 0.48
CA ILE A 28 -9.78 15.56 1.87
C ILE A 28 -10.76 16.17 2.87
N THR A 29 -11.52 17.21 2.48
CA THR A 29 -12.55 17.80 3.35
C THR A 29 -13.86 17.01 3.35
N ASN A 30 -14.08 16.15 2.35
CA ASN A 30 -15.32 15.40 2.19
C ASN A 30 -15.55 14.45 3.38
N GLN A 31 -16.80 14.33 3.83
CA GLN A 31 -17.16 13.52 5.01
C GLN A 31 -16.78 12.05 4.87
N GLN A 32 -16.80 11.50 3.65
CA GLN A 32 -16.35 10.13 3.36
C GLN A 32 -14.86 9.90 3.69
N TYR A 33 -14.05 10.96 3.77
CA TYR A 33 -12.63 10.91 4.12
C TYR A 33 -12.33 11.54 5.48
N ALA A 34 -13.33 11.65 6.36
CA ALA A 34 -13.17 12.20 7.71
C ALA A 34 -11.99 11.61 8.51
N PRO A 35 -11.61 10.32 8.39
CA PRO A 35 -10.41 9.81 9.06
C PRO A 35 -9.12 10.54 8.67
N LEU A 36 -9.02 11.06 7.44
CA LEU A 36 -7.85 11.85 6.99
C LEU A 36 -7.74 13.24 7.63
N ARG A 37 -8.59 13.59 8.60
CA ARG A 37 -8.46 14.84 9.37
C ARG A 37 -7.49 14.72 10.54
N PHE A 38 -7.17 13.49 10.94
CA PHE A 38 -6.28 13.18 12.05
C PHE A 38 -4.98 12.57 11.54
N ASP A 39 -3.87 12.87 12.21
CA ASP A 39 -2.58 12.22 11.90
C ASP A 39 -2.70 10.72 12.20
N ASN A 40 -2.05 9.91 11.36
CA ASN A 40 -2.22 8.45 11.32
C ASN A 40 -3.63 7.97 10.95
N GLY A 41 -4.55 8.89 10.65
CA GLY A 41 -5.84 8.57 10.08
C GLY A 41 -5.68 8.04 8.66
N ALA A 42 -6.46 7.01 8.34
CA ALA A 42 -6.32 6.33 7.06
C ALA A 42 -7.68 5.89 6.48
N VAL A 43 -7.74 5.88 5.15
CA VAL A 43 -8.92 5.52 4.35
C VAL A 43 -8.52 4.57 3.24
N THR A 44 -9.49 3.80 2.76
CA THR A 44 -9.30 2.82 1.69
C THR A 44 -10.09 3.26 0.47
N LEU A 45 -9.42 3.32 -0.68
CA LEU A 45 -10.00 3.61 -1.98
C LEU A 45 -10.10 2.31 -2.79
N PRO A 46 -11.25 2.03 -3.43
CA PRO A 46 -11.43 0.83 -4.25
C PRO A 46 -10.62 0.90 -5.56
N VAL A 47 -10.51 -0.24 -6.26
CA VAL A 47 -9.86 -0.35 -7.59
C VAL A 47 -10.49 0.59 -8.63
N GLN A 48 -11.79 0.81 -8.52
CA GLN A 48 -12.53 1.74 -9.36
C GLN A 48 -13.61 2.40 -8.51
N GLY A 49 -13.79 3.71 -8.66
CA GLY A 49 -14.79 4.45 -7.92
C GLY A 49 -14.84 5.93 -8.31
N PRO A 50 -15.58 6.76 -7.56
CA PRO A 50 -15.72 8.18 -7.86
C PRO A 50 -14.41 8.96 -7.78
N ALA A 51 -13.40 8.41 -7.12
CA ALA A 51 -12.06 8.98 -7.05
C ALA A 51 -11.19 8.69 -8.28
N GLY A 52 -11.53 7.69 -9.11
CA GLY A 52 -10.74 7.26 -10.27
C GLY A 52 -10.32 5.79 -10.24
N LEU A 53 -9.11 5.50 -10.77
CA LEU A 53 -8.54 4.15 -10.90
C LEU A 53 -7.48 3.88 -9.83
N GLY A 54 -7.63 2.80 -9.08
CA GLY A 54 -6.90 2.49 -7.86
C GLY A 54 -6.08 1.20 -7.90
N GLY A 55 -5.28 1.00 -8.95
CA GLY A 55 -4.27 -0.06 -8.95
C GLY A 55 -4.87 -1.47 -9.01
N VAL A 56 -4.24 -2.44 -8.35
CA VAL A 56 -4.61 -3.87 -8.46
C VAL A 56 -5.71 -4.24 -7.47
N LYS A 57 -5.57 -3.85 -6.20
CA LYS A 57 -6.51 -4.19 -5.11
C LYS A 57 -7.10 -2.95 -4.42
N GLY A 58 -6.84 -1.77 -4.96
CA GLY A 58 -7.19 -0.50 -4.33
C GLY A 58 -5.97 0.17 -3.68
N VAL A 59 -6.22 1.31 -3.08
CA VAL A 59 -5.18 2.14 -2.44
C VAL A 59 -5.55 2.43 -1.00
N ILE A 60 -4.61 2.32 -0.07
CA ILE A 60 -4.74 2.85 1.29
C ILE A 60 -4.04 4.20 1.35
N VAL A 61 -4.77 5.23 1.80
CA VAL A 61 -4.23 6.57 2.02
C VAL A 61 -4.10 6.79 3.51
N VAL A 62 -2.93 7.22 3.96
CA VAL A 62 -2.61 7.52 5.35
C VAL A 62 -2.16 8.98 5.46
N ARG A 63 -2.70 9.73 6.42
CA ARG A 63 -2.19 11.06 6.75
C ARG A 63 -0.99 10.96 7.68
N GLN A 64 0.12 11.58 7.31
CA GLN A 64 1.31 11.72 8.17
C GLN A 64 1.37 13.07 8.86
N SER A 65 0.85 14.12 8.22
CA SER A 65 0.79 15.47 8.77
C SER A 65 -0.31 16.28 8.08
N ALA A 66 -0.46 17.56 8.43
CA ALA A 66 -1.40 18.46 7.75
C ALA A 66 -1.26 18.54 6.23
N SER A 67 -0.06 18.38 5.69
CA SER A 67 0.22 18.48 4.26
C SER A 67 0.83 17.21 3.66
N THR A 68 1.17 16.22 4.48
CA THR A 68 1.84 14.99 4.04
C THR A 68 0.90 13.80 4.11
N PHE A 69 0.72 13.15 2.97
CA PHE A 69 -0.08 11.94 2.81
C PHE A 69 0.79 10.86 2.18
N LEU A 70 0.55 9.61 2.56
CA LEU A 70 1.16 8.44 1.94
C LEU A 70 0.04 7.61 1.33
N ALA A 71 0.31 7.04 0.15
CA ALA A 71 -0.64 6.18 -0.54
C ALA A 71 0.04 4.86 -0.89
N PHE A 72 -0.59 3.73 -0.56
CA PHE A 72 -0.02 2.40 -0.73
C PHE A 72 -0.95 1.48 -1.50
N GLU A 73 -0.40 0.64 -2.37
CA GLU A 73 -1.10 -0.47 -3.00
C GLU A 73 -1.54 -1.48 -1.94
N ARG A 74 -2.74 -2.02 -2.10
CA ARG A 74 -3.31 -2.99 -1.17
C ARG A 74 -2.89 -4.42 -1.47
N ASN A 75 -2.19 -4.69 -2.56
CA ASN A 75 -1.73 -6.03 -2.88
C ASN A 75 -0.55 -6.47 -1.97
N CYS A 76 -0.66 -7.62 -1.27
CA CYS A 76 0.43 -8.13 -0.40
C CYS A 76 1.66 -8.49 -1.26
N PRO A 77 2.86 -8.01 -0.91
CA PRO A 77 4.06 -8.23 -1.72
C PRO A 77 4.65 -9.64 -1.63
N TYR A 78 4.13 -10.51 -0.75
CA TYR A 78 4.58 -11.90 -0.58
C TYR A 78 4.05 -12.82 -1.68
N GLN A 79 2.73 -12.83 -1.90
CA GLN A 79 2.03 -13.65 -2.90
C GLN A 79 0.98 -12.81 -3.65
N PRO A 80 1.41 -11.84 -4.47
CA PRO A 80 0.53 -10.82 -5.05
C PRO A 80 -0.51 -11.34 -6.07
N TYR A 81 -0.42 -12.59 -6.49
CA TYR A 81 -1.40 -13.22 -7.39
C TYR A 81 -2.52 -13.95 -6.65
N ASP A 82 -2.39 -14.14 -5.33
CA ASP A 82 -3.43 -14.79 -4.56
C ASP A 82 -4.67 -13.90 -4.50
N ALA A 83 -5.85 -14.52 -4.64
CA ALA A 83 -7.11 -13.79 -4.63
C ALA A 83 -7.29 -12.97 -3.33
N CYS A 84 -6.81 -13.53 -2.22
CA CYS A 84 -6.88 -13.00 -0.86
C CYS A 84 -5.76 -12.01 -0.50
N ALA A 85 -4.76 -11.78 -1.38
CA ALA A 85 -3.61 -10.89 -1.13
C ALA A 85 -4.04 -9.42 -1.07
N THR A 86 -4.76 -9.05 -0.01
CA THR A 86 -5.36 -7.74 0.20
C THR A 86 -5.04 -7.26 1.61
N VAL A 87 -4.14 -6.29 1.66
CA VAL A 87 -3.78 -5.51 2.83
C VAL A 87 -4.95 -4.59 3.20
N SER A 88 -5.23 -4.52 4.49
CA SER A 88 -6.24 -3.66 5.08
C SER A 88 -5.70 -3.05 6.38
N ILE A 89 -6.24 -1.90 6.77
CA ILE A 89 -5.96 -1.31 8.07
C ILE A 89 -6.59 -2.20 9.14
N ASP A 90 -5.86 -2.49 10.21
CA ASP A 90 -6.40 -3.23 11.34
C ASP A 90 -7.67 -2.56 11.88
N ARG A 91 -8.75 -3.34 12.03
CA ARG A 91 -10.07 -2.81 12.37
C ARG A 91 -10.17 -2.35 13.81
N ASN A 92 -9.36 -2.93 14.71
CA ASN A 92 -9.46 -2.70 16.15
C ASN A 92 -8.63 -1.47 16.56
N SER A 93 -7.34 -1.50 16.25
CA SER A 93 -6.39 -0.47 16.66
C SER A 93 -6.26 0.64 15.62
N ARG A 94 -6.39 0.31 14.32
CA ARG A 94 -6.06 1.19 13.19
C ARG A 94 -4.63 1.72 13.20
N LEU A 95 -3.73 1.06 13.94
CA LEU A 95 -2.33 1.47 14.12
C LEU A 95 -1.36 0.80 13.15
N PHE A 96 -1.81 -0.23 12.44
CA PHE A 96 -1.00 -0.97 11.49
C PHE A 96 -1.88 -1.51 10.35
N MET A 97 -1.22 -1.94 9.29
CA MET A 97 -1.84 -2.59 8.14
C MET A 97 -1.50 -4.08 8.15
N ARG A 98 -2.46 -4.93 7.79
CA ARG A 98 -2.28 -6.37 7.75
C ARG A 98 -3.03 -6.99 6.60
N ASP A 99 -2.44 -8.02 6.04
CA ASP A 99 -3.11 -8.95 5.14
C ASP A 99 -3.58 -10.17 5.94
N SER A 100 -4.87 -10.51 5.85
CA SER A 100 -5.46 -11.64 6.59
C SER A 100 -5.04 -13.01 6.06
N CYS A 101 -4.58 -13.09 4.82
CA CYS A 101 -4.16 -14.31 4.13
C CYS A 101 -2.69 -14.62 4.38
N CYS A 102 -1.80 -13.69 4.00
CA CYS A 102 -0.36 -13.87 4.17
C CYS A 102 0.09 -13.60 5.62
N THR A 103 -0.78 -13.00 6.46
CA THR A 103 -0.51 -12.57 7.85
C THR A 103 0.56 -11.49 8.02
N SER A 104 1.16 -11.01 6.92
CA SER A 104 2.13 -9.93 6.89
C SER A 104 1.57 -8.65 7.49
N GLN A 105 2.41 -7.98 8.27
CA GLN A 105 2.09 -6.74 8.98
C GLN A 105 3.00 -5.62 8.50
N PHE A 106 2.42 -4.43 8.41
CA PHE A 106 3.10 -3.23 7.98
C PHE A 106 2.74 -2.06 8.90
N ASP A 107 3.69 -1.17 9.16
CA ASP A 107 3.40 0.09 9.84
C ASP A 107 2.61 1.04 8.93
N LEU A 108 2.16 2.19 9.45
CA LEU A 108 1.44 3.22 8.69
C LEU A 108 2.30 3.97 7.67
N ARG A 109 3.58 3.60 7.54
CA ARG A 109 4.53 4.07 6.52
C ARG A 109 4.81 2.99 5.46
N GLY A 110 4.07 1.88 5.51
CA GLY A 110 4.18 0.78 4.56
C GLY A 110 5.40 -0.12 4.77
N GLN A 111 6.16 0.07 5.85
CA GLN A 111 7.32 -0.76 6.18
C GLN A 111 6.89 -2.08 6.81
N VAL A 112 7.60 -3.17 6.48
CA VAL A 112 7.33 -4.49 7.06
C VAL A 112 7.64 -4.47 8.55
N THR A 113 6.68 -4.86 9.37
CA THR A 113 6.85 -5.02 10.83
C THR A 113 6.72 -6.47 11.28
N GLY A 114 6.24 -7.37 10.43
CA GLY A 114 6.20 -8.80 10.71
C GLY A 114 5.56 -9.65 9.60
N GLY A 115 5.65 -10.96 9.75
CA GLY A 115 5.14 -11.94 8.79
C GLY A 115 6.05 -12.16 7.58
N PRO A 116 5.57 -12.87 6.55
CA PRO A 116 6.42 -13.38 5.46
C PRO A 116 6.72 -12.36 4.34
N ALA A 117 6.15 -11.14 4.40
CA ALA A 117 6.39 -10.12 3.39
C ALA A 117 7.88 -9.78 3.26
N PRO A 118 8.46 -9.89 2.06
CA PRO A 118 9.90 -9.70 1.84
C PRO A 118 10.29 -8.23 1.61
N ARG A 119 9.30 -7.35 1.37
CA ARG A 119 9.49 -5.94 1.00
C ARG A 119 8.31 -5.09 1.52
N PRO A 120 8.53 -3.77 1.69
CA PRO A 120 7.46 -2.84 2.03
C PRO A 120 6.36 -2.78 0.96
N LEU A 121 5.23 -2.18 1.30
CA LEU A 121 4.14 -1.93 0.36
C LEU A 121 4.59 -1.00 -0.77
N LYS A 122 4.07 -1.23 -1.98
CA LYS A 122 4.29 -0.32 -3.10
C LYS A 122 3.64 1.03 -2.77
N GLN A 123 4.45 2.07 -2.69
CA GLN A 123 3.99 3.44 -2.45
C GLN A 123 3.72 4.16 -3.78
N TYR A 124 2.69 5.00 -3.79
CA TYR A 124 2.33 5.88 -4.90
C TYR A 124 2.74 7.32 -4.62
N SER A 125 2.90 8.08 -5.70
CA SER A 125 3.15 9.52 -5.62
C SER A 125 1.88 10.23 -5.18
N THR A 126 2.01 11.18 -4.25
CA THR A 126 0.90 11.98 -3.73
C THR A 126 1.21 13.47 -3.85
N SER A 127 0.23 14.26 -4.25
CA SER A 127 0.35 15.72 -4.31
C SER A 127 -0.92 16.37 -3.79
N LEU A 128 -0.78 17.28 -2.82
CA LEU A 128 -1.89 18.04 -2.24
C LEU A 128 -1.90 19.46 -2.80
N GLN A 129 -3.02 19.86 -3.40
CA GLN A 129 -3.26 21.21 -3.92
C GLN A 129 -4.53 21.76 -3.27
N GLY A 130 -4.37 22.67 -2.31
CA GLY A 130 -5.47 23.13 -1.46
C GLY A 130 -6.03 21.95 -0.64
N SER A 131 -7.25 21.51 -0.99
CA SER A 131 -7.87 20.32 -0.39
C SER A 131 -7.98 19.13 -1.33
N LEU A 132 -7.46 19.23 -2.55
CA LEU A 132 -7.47 18.15 -3.52
C LEU A 132 -6.17 17.36 -3.42
N LEU A 133 -6.27 16.09 -3.02
CA LEU A 133 -5.17 15.14 -2.99
C LEU A 133 -5.21 14.30 -4.27
N SER A 134 -4.14 14.37 -5.05
CA SER A 134 -3.93 13.56 -6.25
C SER A 134 -2.95 12.43 -5.96
N ILE A 135 -3.24 11.23 -6.46
CA ILE A 135 -2.44 10.01 -6.26
C ILE A 135 -2.19 9.36 -7.61
N THR A 136 -0.93 9.10 -7.94
CA THR A 136 -0.51 8.56 -9.24
C THR A 136 0.62 7.53 -9.12
N ASN A 137 0.71 6.58 -10.06
CA ASN A 137 1.85 5.66 -10.18
C ASN A 137 2.97 6.26 -11.02
#